data_AF-A0AAV5V0H0-F1
#
_entry.id   AF-A0AAV5V0H0-F1
#
_cell.length_a   1.000
_cell.length_b   1.000
_cell.length_c   1.000
_cell.angle_alpha   90.00
_cell.angle_beta   90.00
_cell.angle_gamma   90.00
#
_symmetry.space_group_name_H-M   'P 1'
#
loop_
_entity.id
_entity.type
_entity.pdbx_description
1 polymer ?
#
loop_
_entity_poly.entity_id
_entity_poly.type
_entity_poly.pdbx_seq_one_letter_code
_entity_poly.pdbx_strand_id
1 'polypeptide(L)'
;VNTSLRFGFEYDRRYRTIDAVVNLQWIIPLLNFVVLHPSMLFTLYTGRKNMTAPIFWGYVSIQIGLVIHDVGFYSLRVYVVAPFSGFYCEGWICRIGLPNSLLMAFVNTIIVANFPSFLSVLVSMHQALISDKNRWKLSRL
;
A
#
# COMPACT_ATOMS: atom_id res chain seq x y z
N VAL A 1 9.65 35.39 5.40
CA VAL A 1 9.46 34.22 4.49
C VAL A 1 10.76 34.03 3.73
N ASN A 2 11.57 33.05 4.13
CA ASN A 2 12.88 32.77 3.53
C ASN A 2 12.65 32.12 2.15
N THR A 3 13.04 32.80 1.08
CA THR A 3 12.77 32.41 -0.32
C THR A 3 13.81 31.46 -0.93
N SER A 4 14.81 31.01 -0.15
CA SER A 4 15.97 30.28 -0.70
C SER A 4 15.76 28.79 -0.97
N LEU A 5 14.58 28.23 -0.65
CA LEU A 5 14.20 26.86 -1.00
C LEU A 5 12.99 26.90 -1.94
N ARG A 6 13.16 27.52 -3.12
CA ARG A 6 12.24 27.37 -4.25
C ARG A 6 12.43 25.97 -4.83
N PHE A 7 11.80 24.98 -4.20
CA PHE A 7 11.64 23.67 -4.81
C PHE A 7 10.96 23.85 -6.18
N GLY A 8 11.44 23.14 -7.20
CA GLY A 8 11.10 23.25 -8.63
C GLY A 8 9.65 22.89 -9.01
N PHE A 9 8.70 23.19 -8.14
CA PHE A 9 7.25 23.02 -8.32
C PHE A 9 6.61 24.01 -9.28
N GLU A 10 7.39 24.88 -9.93
CA GLU A 10 6.82 25.85 -10.87
C GLU A 10 6.14 25.16 -12.07
N TYR A 11 6.69 24.02 -12.51
CA TYR A 11 6.07 23.20 -13.56
C TYR A 11 4.74 22.60 -13.08
N ASP A 12 4.76 21.91 -11.95
CA ASP A 12 3.58 21.27 -11.36
C ASP A 12 2.46 22.28 -11.04
N ARG A 13 2.84 23.46 -10.54
CA ARG A 13 1.92 24.57 -10.29
C ARG A 13 1.37 25.17 -11.58
N ARG A 14 2.19 25.32 -12.62
CA ARG A 14 1.77 25.89 -13.92
C ARG A 14 0.78 24.99 -14.65
N TYR A 15 0.94 23.67 -14.56
CA TYR A 15 0.07 22.70 -15.22
C TYR A 15 -1.09 22.17 -14.35
N ARG A 16 -1.23 22.66 -13.11
CA ARG A 16 -2.25 22.18 -12.14
C ARG A 16 -2.25 20.66 -11.95
N THR A 17 -1.09 20.02 -12.11
CA THR A 17 -0.95 18.56 -11.96
C THR A 17 -1.19 18.13 -10.52
N ILE A 18 -0.79 18.96 -9.55
CA ILE A 18 -1.00 18.72 -8.11
C ILE A 18 -2.49 18.59 -7.81
N ASP A 19 -3.32 19.54 -8.25
CA ASP A 19 -4.76 19.50 -8.00
C ASP A 19 -5.41 18.25 -8.62
N ALA A 20 -5.00 17.89 -9.83
CA ALA A 20 -5.50 16.69 -10.51
C ALA A 20 -5.12 15.41 -9.77
N VAL A 21 -3.86 15.29 -9.32
CA VAL A 21 -3.39 14.12 -8.58
C VAL A 21 -4.05 14.04 -7.20
N VAL A 22 -4.16 15.15 -6.48
CA VAL A 22 -4.85 15.18 -5.17
C VAL A 22 -6.33 14.80 -5.32
N ASN A 23 -6.99 15.22 -6.40
CA ASN A 23 -8.37 14.80 -6.69
C ASN A 23 -8.45 13.31 -7.04
N LEU A 24 -7.52 12.79 -7.85
CA LEU A 24 -7.45 11.35 -8.16
C LEU A 24 -7.20 10.50 -6.90
N GLN A 25 -6.36 10.98 -5.99
CA GLN A 25 -6.09 10.33 -4.70
C GLN A 25 -7.33 10.23 -3.81
N TRP A 26 -8.39 11.02 -4.06
CA TRP A 26 -9.65 10.86 -3.36
C TRP A 26 -10.52 9.76 -3.97
N ILE A 27 -10.50 9.66 -5.31
CA ILE A 27 -11.35 8.72 -6.07
C ILE A 27 -10.78 7.30 -6.05
N ILE A 28 -9.46 7.15 -6.23
CA ILE A 28 -8.80 5.83 -6.37
C ILE A 28 -8.98 4.95 -5.14
N PRO A 29 -8.69 5.40 -3.89
CA PRO A 29 -8.84 4.55 -2.71
C PRO A 29 -10.30 4.16 -2.46
N LEU A 30 -11.25 5.03 -2.81
CA LEU A 30 -12.67 4.73 -2.67
C LEU A 30 -13.10 3.65 -3.68
N LEU A 31 -12.65 3.75 -4.92
CA LEU A 31 -12.88 2.70 -5.93
C LEU A 31 -12.20 1.39 -5.52
N ASN A 32 -10.97 1.45 -5.01
CA ASN A 32 -10.26 0.27 -4.53
C ASN A 32 -11.01 -0.42 -3.39
N PHE A 33 -11.46 0.37 -2.41
CA PHE A 33 -12.18 -0.10 -1.24
C PHE A 33 -13.53 -0.73 -1.58
N VAL A 34 -14.28 -0.14 -2.52
CA VAL A 34 -15.63 -0.62 -2.87
C VAL A 34 -15.60 -1.73 -3.91
N VAL A 35 -14.68 -1.69 -4.88
CA VAL A 35 -14.70 -2.58 -6.04
C VAL A 35 -13.58 -3.62 -5.97
N LEU A 36 -12.32 -3.19 -5.83
CA LEU A 36 -11.18 -4.11 -5.91
C LEU A 36 -11.07 -5.03 -4.70
N HIS A 37 -11.09 -4.52 -3.47
CA HIS A 37 -10.92 -5.38 -2.29
C HIS A 37 -12.06 -6.42 -2.15
N PRO A 38 -13.34 -6.05 -2.30
CA PRO A 38 -14.43 -7.02 -2.25
C PRO A 38 -14.38 -8.02 -3.40
N SER A 39 -14.04 -7.59 -4.63
CA SER A 39 -13.90 -8.53 -5.76
C SER A 39 -12.76 -9.52 -5.59
N MET A 40 -11.62 -9.08 -5.03
CA MET A 40 -10.49 -9.96 -4.71
C MET A 40 -10.84 -10.95 -3.61
N LEU A 41 -11.50 -10.49 -2.53
CA LEU A 41 -11.97 -11.36 -1.45
C LEU A 41 -13.05 -12.35 -1.94
N PHE A 42 -13.94 -11.91 -2.82
CA PHE A 42 -14.95 -12.76 -3.45
C PHE A 42 -14.29 -13.84 -4.33
N THR A 43 -13.30 -13.47 -5.12
CA THR A 43 -12.53 -14.42 -5.94
C THR A 43 -11.79 -15.44 -5.05
N LEU A 44 -11.19 -14.97 -3.95
CA LEU A 44 -10.51 -15.83 -2.99
C LEU A 44 -11.49 -16.78 -2.28
N TYR A 45 -12.68 -16.29 -1.93
CA TYR A 45 -13.72 -17.08 -1.28
C TYR A 45 -14.28 -18.17 -2.21
N THR A 46 -14.57 -17.83 -3.47
CA THR A 46 -15.05 -18.81 -4.47
C THR A 46 -13.99 -19.85 -4.81
N GLY A 47 -12.71 -19.45 -4.84
CA GLY A 47 -11.56 -20.35 -5.08
C GLY A 47 -11.12 -21.20 -3.89
N ARG A 48 -11.73 -21.04 -2.70
CA ARG A 48 -11.23 -21.64 -1.44
C ARG A 48 -11.07 -23.16 -1.48
N LYS A 49 -11.89 -23.88 -2.25
CA LYS A 49 -11.83 -25.36 -2.35
C LYS A 49 -10.52 -25.88 -2.93
N ASN A 50 -9.82 -25.07 -3.73
CA ASN A 50 -8.59 -25.46 -4.43
C ASN A 50 -7.33 -24.99 -3.70
N MET A 51 -7.46 -24.46 -2.49
CA MET A 51 -6.39 -23.74 -1.80
C MET A 51 -6.15 -24.28 -0.40
N THR A 52 -4.88 -24.38 0.00
CA THR A 52 -4.54 -24.75 1.38
C THR A 52 -4.87 -23.59 2.32
N ALA A 53 -5.32 -23.92 3.53
CA ALA A 53 -5.66 -22.94 4.55
C ALA A 53 -4.58 -21.86 4.82
N PRO A 54 -3.28 -22.17 4.91
CA PRO A 54 -2.26 -21.14 5.16
C PRO A 54 -2.17 -20.11 4.02
N ILE A 55 -2.25 -20.54 2.77
CA ILE A 55 -2.18 -19.61 1.63
C ILE A 55 -3.44 -18.73 1.61
N PHE A 56 -4.62 -19.30 1.89
CA PHE A 56 -5.86 -18.53 2.00
C PHE A 56 -5.76 -17.42 3.06
N TRP A 57 -5.31 -17.74 4.28
CA TRP A 57 -5.14 -16.75 5.34
C TRP A 57 -4.05 -15.72 5.01
N GLY A 58 -3.00 -16.11 4.31
CA GLY A 58 -1.98 -15.19 3.81
C GLY A 58 -2.58 -14.14 2.85
N TYR A 59 -3.41 -14.55 1.89
CA TYR A 59 -4.09 -13.61 1.00
C TYR A 59 -5.10 -12.71 1.73
N VAL A 60 -5.84 -13.25 2.71
CA VAL A 60 -6.74 -12.43 3.54
C VAL A 60 -5.93 -11.37 4.30
N SER A 61 -4.79 -11.74 4.88
CA SER A 61 -3.88 -10.81 5.57
C SER A 61 -3.37 -9.71 4.62
N ILE A 62 -2.96 -10.07 3.39
CA ILE A 62 -2.56 -9.11 2.37
C ILE A 62 -3.71 -8.14 2.05
N GLN A 63 -4.93 -8.63 1.85
CA GLN A 63 -6.08 -7.77 1.54
C GLN A 63 -6.40 -6.82 2.69
N ILE A 64 -6.34 -7.28 3.94
CA ILE A 64 -6.51 -6.41 5.12
C ILE A 64 -5.40 -5.34 5.16
N GLY A 65 -4.15 -5.72 4.92
CA GLY A 65 -3.02 -4.80 4.88
C GLY A 65 -3.16 -3.74 3.78
N LEU A 66 -3.64 -4.11 2.60
CA LEU A 66 -3.92 -3.19 1.51
C LEU A 66 -5.09 -2.25 1.82
N VAL A 67 -6.14 -2.73 2.48
CA VAL A 67 -7.24 -1.86 2.95
C VAL A 67 -6.73 -0.84 3.97
N ILE A 68 -5.92 -1.27 4.95
CA ILE A 68 -5.30 -0.36 5.92
C ILE A 68 -4.39 0.65 5.22
N HIS A 69 -3.64 0.20 4.21
CA HIS A 69 -2.80 1.06 3.38
C HIS A 69 -3.63 2.12 2.67
N ASP A 70 -4.71 1.74 1.97
CA ASP A 70 -5.56 2.68 1.24
C ASP A 70 -6.25 3.67 2.17
N VAL A 71 -6.72 3.23 3.35
CA VAL A 71 -7.29 4.12 4.39
C VAL A 71 -6.24 5.07 4.94
N GLY A 72 -5.02 4.59 5.18
CA GLY A 72 -3.90 5.41 5.66
C GLY A 72 -3.46 6.46 4.64
N PHE A 73 -3.33 6.07 3.37
CA PHE A 73 -2.98 6.98 2.29
C PHE A 73 -4.10 7.97 1.99
N TYR A 74 -5.36 7.56 2.04
CA TYR A 74 -6.50 8.47 1.96
C TYR A 74 -6.50 9.49 3.11
N SER A 75 -6.10 9.03 4.31
CA SER A 75 -6.03 9.85 5.52
C SER A 75 -4.92 10.90 5.49
N LEU A 76 -3.80 10.59 4.84
CA LEU A 76 -2.65 11.48 4.72
C LEU A 76 -2.71 12.31 3.43
N ARG A 77 -3.24 11.79 2.32
CA ARG A 77 -3.17 12.41 0.98
C ARG A 77 -1.72 12.77 0.63
N VAL A 78 -0.87 11.75 0.61
CA VAL A 78 0.56 11.91 0.32
C VAL A 78 0.74 12.19 -1.15
N TYR A 79 1.18 13.40 -1.50
CA TYR A 79 1.66 13.69 -2.84
C TYR A 79 3.15 13.37 -2.89
N VAL A 80 3.49 12.20 -3.44
CA VAL A 80 4.89 11.83 -3.71
C VAL A 80 5.33 12.64 -4.91
N VAL A 81 6.09 13.69 -4.64
CA VAL A 81 6.66 14.53 -5.68
C VAL A 81 7.84 13.78 -6.28
N ALA A 82 7.64 12.85 -7.22
CA ALA A 82 8.79 12.31 -7.95
C ALA A 82 9.43 13.43 -8.79
N PRO A 83 10.76 13.67 -8.77
CA PRO A 83 11.86 12.94 -8.12
C PRO A 83 12.38 13.56 -6.79
N PHE A 84 11.63 14.48 -6.18
CA PHE A 84 12.05 15.18 -4.97
C PHE A 84 11.68 14.41 -3.70
N SER A 85 12.55 14.45 -2.69
CA SER A 85 12.28 13.90 -1.34
C SER A 85 11.26 14.70 -0.52
N GLY A 86 10.53 15.61 -1.16
CA GLY A 86 9.51 16.44 -0.53
C GLY A 86 8.28 15.62 -0.20
N PHE A 87 7.99 15.50 1.10
CA PHE A 87 6.74 14.92 1.58
C PHE A 87 5.70 16.03 1.70
N TYR A 88 4.75 16.07 0.77
CA TYR A 88 3.61 16.98 0.84
C TYR A 88 2.36 16.21 1.28
N CYS A 89 1.64 16.75 2.26
CA CYS A 89 0.52 16.09 2.92
C CYS A 89 -0.59 17.10 3.24
N GLU A 90 -1.82 16.80 2.82
CA GLU A 90 -3.01 17.66 3.07
C GLU A 90 -4.13 16.97 3.85
N GLY A 91 -3.91 15.72 4.24
CA GLY A 91 -4.90 14.89 4.92
C GLY A 91 -5.21 15.34 6.36
N TRP A 92 -6.27 14.77 6.92
CA TRP A 92 -6.76 15.11 8.27
C TRP A 92 -5.69 14.90 9.35
N ILE A 93 -4.91 13.82 9.24
CA ILE A 93 -3.81 13.51 10.17
C ILE A 93 -2.72 14.60 10.12
N CYS A 94 -2.43 15.15 8.93
CA CYS A 94 -1.42 16.19 8.78
C CYS A 94 -1.88 17.56 9.31
N ARG A 95 -3.19 17.82 9.35
CA ARG A 95 -3.75 19.06 9.94
C ARG A 95 -3.69 19.11 11.46
N ILE A 96 -3.47 17.97 12.13
CA ILE A 96 -3.33 17.89 13.60
C ILE A 96 -1.98 18.49 14.06
N GLY A 97 -1.02 18.69 13.15
CA GLY A 97 0.27 19.30 13.48
C GLY A 97 1.26 18.32 14.11
N LEU A 98 1.20 17.03 13.76
CA LEU A 98 2.21 16.06 14.19
C LEU A 98 3.60 16.43 13.64
N PRO A 99 4.68 16.12 14.38
CA PRO A 99 6.03 16.30 13.88
C PRO A 99 6.30 15.39 12.67
N ASN A 100 7.05 15.91 11.68
CA ASN A 100 7.34 15.23 10.42
C ASN A 100 7.93 13.82 10.60
N SER A 101 8.77 13.62 11.63
CA SER A 101 9.36 12.31 11.92
C SER A 101 8.32 11.24 12.25
N LEU A 102 7.24 11.60 12.96
CA LEU A 102 6.16 10.66 13.28
C LEU A 102 5.29 10.36 12.06
N LEU A 103 5.02 11.37 11.23
CA LEU A 103 4.29 11.17 9.97
C LEU A 103 5.04 10.23 9.03
N MET A 104 6.35 10.44 8.87
CA MET A 104 7.20 9.57 8.05
C MET A 104 7.32 8.16 8.63
N ALA A 105 7.45 8.03 9.96
CA ALA A 105 7.45 6.74 10.62
C ALA A 105 6.14 5.97 10.36
N PHE A 106 5.00 6.64 10.50
CA PHE A 106 3.68 6.06 10.26
C PHE A 106 3.50 5.58 8.81
N VAL A 107 3.87 6.41 7.83
CA VAL A 107 3.85 6.04 6.40
C VAL A 107 4.74 4.83 6.14
N ASN A 108 5.97 4.86 6.66
CA ASN A 108 6.92 3.76 6.48
C ASN A 108 6.40 2.47 7.11
N THR A 109 5.80 2.54 8.31
CA THR A 109 5.21 1.36 8.95
C THR A 109 4.08 0.78 8.12
N ILE A 110 3.18 1.58 7.57
CA ILE A 110 2.08 1.11 6.71
C ILE A 110 2.62 0.39 5.46
N ILE A 111 3.64 0.98 4.81
CA ILE A 111 4.26 0.39 3.61
C ILE A 111 4.94 -0.93 3.98
N VAL A 112 5.78 -0.92 5.00
CA VAL A 112 6.60 -2.08 5.40
C VAL A 112 5.75 -3.22 5.96
N ALA A 113 4.65 -2.93 6.66
CA ALA A 113 3.77 -3.95 7.25
C ALA A 113 3.15 -4.91 6.22
N ASN A 114 3.07 -4.53 4.95
CA ASN A 114 2.52 -5.37 3.88
C ASN A 114 3.53 -6.40 3.34
N PHE A 115 4.84 -6.17 3.51
CA PHE A 115 5.89 -7.04 2.97
C PHE A 115 5.90 -8.45 3.58
N PRO A 116 5.80 -8.63 4.92
CA PRO A 116 5.83 -9.97 5.51
C PRO A 116 4.71 -10.88 5.00
N SER A 117 3.48 -10.36 4.88
CA SER A 117 2.34 -11.12 4.37
C SER A 117 2.54 -11.55 2.92
N PHE A 118 3.05 -10.64 2.07
CA PHE A 118 3.39 -10.95 0.69
C PHE A 118 4.49 -12.03 0.60
N LEU A 119 5.58 -11.88 1.34
CA LEU A 119 6.68 -12.84 1.36
C LEU A 119 6.24 -14.21 1.86
N SER A 120 5.38 -14.26 2.88
CA SER A 120 4.81 -15.51 3.39
C SER A 120 4.03 -16.26 2.31
N VAL A 121 3.12 -15.58 1.60
CA VAL A 121 2.35 -16.18 0.51
C VAL A 121 3.25 -16.63 -0.64
N LEU A 122 4.22 -15.79 -1.02
CA LEU A 122 5.18 -16.11 -2.08
C LEU A 122 5.97 -17.38 -1.77
N VAL A 123 6.48 -17.50 -0.55
CA VAL A 123 7.21 -18.69 -0.10
C VAL A 123 6.28 -19.90 -0.10
N SER A 124 5.05 -19.80 0.43
CA SER A 124 4.10 -20.92 0.44
C SER A 124 3.74 -21.39 -0.97
N MET A 125 3.54 -20.48 -1.91
CA MET A 125 3.29 -20.84 -3.31
C MET A 125 4.49 -21.53 -3.96
N HIS A 126 5.71 -21.01 -3.71
CA HIS A 126 6.93 -21.63 -4.21
C HIS A 126 7.12 -23.04 -3.65
N GLN A 127 6.85 -23.25 -2.35
CA GLN A 127 6.91 -24.57 -1.71
C GLN A 127 5.86 -25.55 -2.26
N ALA A 128 4.69 -25.06 -2.70
CA ALA A 128 3.67 -25.88 -3.34
C ALA A 128 4.07 -26.39 -4.73
N LEU A 129 4.95 -25.66 -5.44
CA LEU A 129 5.44 -26.02 -6.77
C LEU A 129 6.68 -26.93 -6.74
N ILE A 130 7.45 -26.91 -5.66
CA ILE A 130 8.67 -27.70 -5.53
C ILE A 130 8.35 -29.20 -5.34
N SER A 131 9.01 -30.04 -6.15
CA SER A 131 8.99 -31.50 -6.03
C SER A 131 9.48 -31.99 -4.66
N ASP A 132 8.86 -33.04 -4.12
CA ASP A 132 9.20 -33.64 -2.82
C ASP A 132 10.65 -34.10 -2.69
N LYS A 133 11.34 -34.35 -3.82
CA LYS A 133 12.73 -34.80 -3.84
C LYS A 133 13.75 -33.65 -3.71
N ASN A 134 13.31 -32.40 -3.74
CA ASN A 134 14.20 -31.25 -3.72
C ASN A 134 14.68 -30.93 -2.28
N ARG A 135 15.99 -30.71 -2.11
CA ARG A 135 16.61 -30.38 -0.81
C ARG A 135 16.12 -29.05 -0.22
N TRP A 136 15.56 -28.18 -1.05
CA TRP A 136 15.04 -26.86 -0.66
C TRP A 136 13.56 -26.87 -0.25
N LYS A 137 12.92 -28.05 -0.20
CA LYS A 137 11.54 -28.18 0.27
C LYS A 137 11.50 -28.03 1.79
N LEU A 138 10.92 -26.94 2.26
CA LEU A 138 10.62 -26.74 3.67
C LEU A 138 9.47 -27.71 4.00
N SER A 139 9.78 -28.72 4.81
CA SER A 139 8.87 -29.82 5.11
C SER A 139 7.56 -29.31 5.76
N ARG A 140 6.43 -29.59 5.08
CA ARG A 140 5.03 -29.39 5.53
C ARG A 140 4.70 -27.99 6.08
N LEU A 141 4.84 -26.98 5.22
CA LEU A 141 4.08 -25.71 5.32
C LEU A 141 2.71 -25.83 4.66
#